data_AF-A0A1Y5TJK7-F1
#
_entry.id   AF-A0A1Y5TJK7-F1
#
_cell.length_a   1.000
_cell.length_b   1.000
_cell.length_c   1.000
_cell.angle_alpha   90.00
_cell.angle_beta   90.00
_cell.angle_gamma   90.00
#
_symmetry.space_group_name_H-M   'P 1'
#
loop_
_entity.id
_entity.type
_entity.pdbx_description
1 polymer ?
#
loop_
_entity_poly.entity_id
_entity_poly.type
_entity_poly.pdbx_seq_one_letter_code
_entity_poly.pdbx_strand_id
1 'polypeptide(L)'
;MSGDDWTAVHIIGADRPAPLVVACEHGSRHIPKDLGNLGLDPAALASHAVWDIGAAHVARALGETMQAPVVEGGISRLVYDCNRPPSAPDAIPAKSEVFDIPGNRDLGEAARDERFRRVHEPYHAALAETCRQQEARSGGPVVLITVHSFTPVYLGQQREVEIGFLHDATPTLARAALGAERARGIWRAALNSPYSAADGVTHTLARHAEAEGRDSVMIEIRNDLIADDEAGARMAAHLAETLRAALAPGARQGAAE
;
A
#
# COMPACT_ATOMS: atom_id res chain seq x y z
N MET A 1 9.62 20.41 25.57
CA MET A 1 10.16 19.61 24.45
C MET A 1 9.02 18.72 23.98
N SER A 2 8.36 19.05 22.88
CA SER A 2 7.45 18.09 22.24
C SER A 2 8.31 16.93 21.78
N GLY A 3 8.01 15.71 22.23
CA GLY A 3 8.71 14.51 21.78
C GLY A 3 8.66 14.39 20.26
N ASP A 4 9.70 13.79 19.68
CA ASP A 4 9.74 13.47 18.25
C ASP A 4 8.57 12.54 17.90
N ASP A 5 7.66 13.00 17.05
CA ASP A 5 6.48 12.25 16.59
C ASP A 5 6.61 11.74 15.15
N TRP A 6 7.84 11.57 14.66
CA TRP A 6 8.16 11.04 13.33
C TRP A 6 8.29 9.52 13.26
N THR A 7 7.36 8.77 13.84
CA THR A 7 7.37 7.31 13.71
C THR A 7 7.00 6.90 12.28
N ALA A 8 8.01 6.58 11.47
CA ALA A 8 7.85 6.28 10.04
C ALA A 8 7.13 4.97 9.74
N VAL A 9 7.27 3.97 10.61
CA VAL A 9 6.83 2.60 10.33
C VAL A 9 6.43 1.86 11.61
N HIS A 10 5.40 1.03 11.47
CA HIS A 10 4.97 0.07 12.48
C HIS A 10 5.10 -1.35 11.92
N ILE A 11 5.64 -2.27 12.73
CA ILE A 11 5.70 -3.69 12.40
C ILE A 11 4.74 -4.42 13.33
N ILE A 12 3.75 -5.11 12.75
CA ILE A 12 2.67 -5.77 13.48
C ILE A 12 2.72 -7.27 13.21
N GLY A 13 2.69 -8.09 14.26
CA GLY A 13 2.75 -9.54 14.13
C GLY A 13 4.07 -10.02 13.52
N ALA A 14 5.19 -9.43 13.94
CA ALA A 14 6.54 -9.71 13.42
C ALA A 14 6.98 -11.18 13.58
N ASP A 15 6.29 -11.95 14.42
CA ASP A 15 6.52 -13.36 14.73
C ASP A 15 5.59 -14.32 13.95
N ARG A 16 4.64 -13.79 13.18
CA ARG A 16 3.68 -14.61 12.45
C ARG A 16 4.39 -15.46 11.37
N PRO A 17 4.00 -16.74 11.19
CA PRO A 17 4.84 -17.72 10.50
C PRO A 17 4.69 -17.79 8.97
N ALA A 18 3.65 -17.20 8.38
CA ALA A 18 3.38 -17.40 6.96
C ALA A 18 4.52 -16.84 6.08
N PRO A 19 4.84 -17.49 4.94
CA PRO A 19 5.87 -17.03 4.01
C PRO A 19 5.39 -15.83 3.16
N LEU A 20 4.81 -14.83 3.82
CA LEU A 20 4.15 -13.67 3.24
C LEU A 20 4.56 -12.43 4.04
N VAL A 21 4.58 -11.28 3.40
CA VAL A 21 4.66 -9.97 4.07
C VAL A 21 3.56 -9.08 3.50
N VAL A 22 2.78 -8.46 4.39
CA VAL A 22 1.79 -7.45 4.01
C VAL A 22 2.39 -6.07 4.23
N ALA A 23 2.30 -5.17 3.26
CA ALA A 23 2.76 -3.80 3.35
C ALA A 23 1.60 -2.81 3.11
N CYS A 24 1.63 -1.67 3.79
CA CYS A 24 0.67 -0.59 3.61
C CYS A 24 1.37 0.76 3.78
N GLU A 25 1.87 1.32 2.68
CA GLU A 25 2.63 2.56 2.65
C GLU A 25 1.81 3.75 3.14
N HIS A 26 0.54 3.80 2.76
CA HIS A 26 -0.37 4.94 2.95
C HIS A 26 -1.32 4.73 4.12
N GLY A 27 -0.87 4.03 5.16
CA GLY A 27 -1.72 3.60 6.28
C GLY A 27 -2.06 4.67 7.32
N SER A 28 -1.36 5.81 7.32
CA SER A 28 -1.47 6.82 8.38
C SER A 28 -1.76 8.21 7.82
N ARG A 29 -2.62 8.97 8.54
CA ARG A 29 -2.77 10.42 8.31
C ARG A 29 -1.64 11.28 8.86
N HIS A 30 -0.83 10.71 9.74
CA HIS A 30 -0.11 11.53 10.73
C HIS A 30 0.84 12.50 10.04
N ILE A 31 0.66 13.79 10.33
CA ILE A 31 1.56 14.86 9.93
C ILE A 31 2.29 15.28 11.21
N PRO A 32 3.63 15.16 11.25
CA PRO A 32 4.42 15.57 12.40
C PRO A 32 4.15 17.02 12.82
N LYS A 33 4.18 17.27 14.13
CA LYS A 33 3.77 18.56 14.70
C LYS A 33 4.59 19.75 14.19
N ASP A 34 5.85 19.55 13.89
CA ASP A 34 6.76 20.57 13.35
C ASP A 34 6.40 20.99 11.91
N LEU A 35 5.65 20.16 11.18
CA LEU A 35 5.08 20.50 9.86
C LEU A 35 3.68 21.12 9.94
N GLY A 36 3.11 21.26 11.15
CA GLY A 36 1.75 21.73 11.35
C GLY A 36 0.74 20.84 10.64
N ASN A 37 -0.05 21.42 9.73
CA ASN A 37 -1.01 20.69 8.89
C ASN A 37 -0.68 20.80 7.39
N LEU A 38 0.57 21.13 7.04
CA LEU A 38 1.00 21.43 5.66
C LEU A 38 0.19 22.55 4.98
N GLY A 39 -0.50 23.41 5.74
CA GLY A 39 -1.38 24.44 5.19
C GLY A 39 -2.68 23.91 4.57
N LEU A 40 -3.04 22.65 4.86
CA LEU A 40 -4.25 22.02 4.35
C LEU A 40 -5.50 22.57 5.04
N ASP A 41 -6.60 22.66 4.29
CA ASP A 41 -7.91 22.93 4.86
C ASP A 41 -8.49 21.65 5.53
N PRO A 42 -9.56 21.78 6.33
CA PRO A 42 -10.18 20.63 7.00
C PRO A 42 -10.71 19.55 6.04
N ALA A 43 -11.13 19.90 4.82
CA ALA A 43 -11.64 18.94 3.86
C ALA A 43 -10.50 18.09 3.29
N ALA A 44 -9.39 18.70 2.93
CA ALA A 44 -8.18 18.02 2.50
C ALA A 44 -7.65 17.08 3.60
N LEU A 45 -7.62 17.55 4.87
CA LEU A 45 -7.18 16.76 6.03
C LEU A 45 -8.01 15.51 6.31
N ALA A 46 -9.27 15.48 5.85
CA ALA A 46 -10.18 14.36 6.00
C ALA A 46 -10.33 13.52 4.71
N SER A 47 -9.58 13.86 3.66
CA SER A 47 -9.69 13.20 2.35
C SER A 47 -8.62 12.12 2.14
N HIS A 48 -8.80 11.34 1.08
CA HIS A 48 -7.82 10.35 0.62
C HIS A 48 -6.49 10.97 0.13
N ALA A 49 -6.40 12.31 0.03
CA ALA A 49 -5.14 12.97 -0.28
C ALA A 49 -4.07 12.68 0.80
N VAL A 50 -4.49 12.52 2.06
CA VAL A 50 -3.59 12.43 3.22
C VAL A 50 -3.18 10.98 3.50
N TRP A 51 -4.06 10.02 3.25
CA TRP A 51 -3.81 8.58 3.43
C TRP A 51 -4.85 7.74 2.68
N ASP A 52 -4.61 6.43 2.59
CA ASP A 52 -5.54 5.49 1.97
C ASP A 52 -6.59 5.03 3.00
N ILE A 53 -7.79 5.62 2.91
CA ILE A 53 -8.90 5.41 3.86
C ILE A 53 -9.26 3.93 3.99
N GLY A 54 -9.10 3.38 5.20
CA GLY A 54 -9.41 1.98 5.53
C GLY A 54 -8.30 0.97 5.21
N ALA A 55 -7.30 1.33 4.39
CA ALA A 55 -6.27 0.39 3.93
C ALA A 55 -5.46 -0.24 5.07
N ALA A 56 -5.05 0.56 6.07
CA ALA A 56 -4.35 0.03 7.24
C ALA A 56 -5.19 -0.98 8.04
N HIS A 57 -6.49 -0.74 8.18
CA HIS A 57 -7.38 -1.69 8.85
C HIS A 57 -7.41 -3.02 8.09
N VAL A 58 -7.61 -2.98 6.78
CA VAL A 58 -7.59 -4.17 5.92
C VAL A 58 -6.24 -4.88 6.00
N ALA A 59 -5.13 -4.15 5.92
CA ALA A 59 -3.78 -4.73 5.98
C ALA A 59 -3.53 -5.48 7.30
N ARG A 60 -3.91 -4.88 8.43
CA ARG A 60 -3.79 -5.50 9.76
C ARG A 60 -4.63 -6.77 9.88
N ALA A 61 -5.91 -6.70 9.50
CA ALA A 61 -6.83 -7.83 9.55
C ALA A 61 -6.44 -8.95 8.57
N LEU A 62 -5.90 -8.57 7.40
CA LEU A 62 -5.39 -9.52 6.41
C LEU A 62 -4.15 -10.23 6.94
N GLY A 63 -3.19 -9.49 7.52
CA GLY A 63 -2.01 -10.06 8.15
C GLY A 63 -2.36 -11.01 9.29
N GLU A 64 -3.38 -10.68 10.10
CA GLU A 64 -3.89 -11.60 11.13
C GLU A 64 -4.49 -12.87 10.52
N THR A 65 -5.39 -12.72 9.56
CA THR A 65 -6.09 -13.83 8.90
C THR A 65 -5.12 -14.76 8.16
N MET A 66 -4.11 -14.19 7.50
CA MET A 66 -3.10 -14.92 6.73
C MET A 66 -1.89 -15.34 7.55
N GLN A 67 -1.84 -14.98 8.84
CA GLN A 67 -0.70 -15.23 9.72
C GLN A 67 0.61 -14.68 9.14
N ALA A 68 0.57 -13.44 8.65
CA ALA A 68 1.69 -12.72 8.05
C ALA A 68 2.04 -11.44 8.83
N PRO A 69 3.33 -11.08 8.93
CA PRO A 69 3.73 -9.76 9.43
C PRO A 69 3.18 -8.64 8.53
N VAL A 70 2.88 -7.50 9.15
CA VAL A 70 2.41 -6.28 8.48
C VAL A 70 3.42 -5.16 8.71
N VAL A 71 3.84 -4.51 7.63
CA VAL A 71 4.68 -3.31 7.63
C VAL A 71 3.82 -2.13 7.22
N GLU A 72 3.52 -1.25 8.16
CA GLU A 72 2.57 -0.14 7.97
C GLU A 72 3.28 1.21 8.09
N GLY A 73 3.04 2.09 7.11
CA GLY A 73 3.51 3.47 7.14
C GLY A 73 2.86 4.27 8.28
N GLY A 74 3.68 4.90 9.11
CA GLY A 74 3.23 5.69 10.27
C GLY A 74 3.04 7.17 9.98
N ILE A 75 3.42 7.65 8.80
CA ILE A 75 3.37 9.07 8.38
C ILE A 75 2.55 9.23 7.11
N SER A 76 1.85 10.35 6.98
CA SER A 76 1.09 10.71 5.77
C SER A 76 1.96 10.72 4.52
N ARG A 77 1.39 10.19 3.43
CA ARG A 77 1.98 10.25 2.09
C ARG A 77 2.24 11.69 1.59
N LEU A 78 1.58 12.69 2.18
CA LEU A 78 1.84 14.10 1.85
C LEU A 78 3.15 14.63 2.45
N VAL A 79 3.63 14.03 3.54
CA VAL A 79 4.95 14.36 4.09
C VAL A 79 6.00 13.76 3.17
N TYR A 80 5.89 12.46 2.90
CA TYR A 80 6.67 11.73 1.90
C TYR A 80 5.90 10.49 1.46
N ASP A 81 5.71 10.30 0.16
CA ASP A 81 5.06 9.11 -0.40
C ASP A 81 6.07 7.96 -0.50
N CYS A 82 5.95 6.97 0.39
CA CYS A 82 6.82 5.78 0.41
C CYS A 82 6.65 4.86 -0.82
N ASN A 83 5.63 5.06 -1.66
CA ASN A 83 5.45 4.32 -2.90
C ASN A 83 5.90 5.14 -4.13
N ARG A 84 6.87 6.02 -3.92
CA ARG A 84 7.54 6.82 -4.96
C ARG A 84 9.06 6.80 -4.78
N PRO A 85 9.84 6.65 -5.87
CA PRO A 85 11.29 6.78 -5.78
C PRO A 85 11.69 8.22 -5.45
N PRO A 86 12.88 8.47 -4.88
CA PRO A 86 13.32 9.82 -4.48
C PRO A 86 13.41 10.84 -5.62
N SER A 87 13.64 10.37 -6.84
CA SER A 87 13.65 11.18 -8.05
C SER A 87 12.26 11.61 -8.52
N ALA A 88 11.19 11.01 -7.99
CA ALA A 88 9.84 11.30 -8.43
C ALA A 88 9.41 12.70 -7.95
N PRO A 89 8.88 13.54 -8.85
CA PRO A 89 8.42 14.88 -8.48
C PRO A 89 7.24 14.82 -7.49
N ASP A 90 6.45 13.75 -7.52
CA ASP A 90 5.29 13.50 -6.67
C ASP A 90 5.61 12.69 -5.41
N ALA A 91 6.88 12.43 -5.09
CA ALA A 91 7.27 11.86 -3.79
C ALA A 91 6.94 12.81 -2.61
N ILE A 92 6.92 14.12 -2.87
CA ILE A 92 6.44 15.15 -1.93
C ILE A 92 5.52 16.08 -2.74
N PRO A 93 4.25 15.73 -2.93
CA PRO A 93 3.40 16.42 -3.90
C PRO A 93 3.02 17.82 -3.40
N ALA A 94 3.11 18.84 -4.26
CA ALA A 94 2.59 20.18 -3.96
C ALA A 94 1.06 20.30 -4.21
N LYS A 95 0.47 19.29 -4.86
CA LYS A 95 -0.95 19.19 -5.16
C LYS A 95 -1.39 17.73 -5.20
N SER A 96 -2.57 17.45 -4.65
CA SER A 96 -3.26 16.16 -4.74
C SER A 96 -4.69 16.40 -5.22
N GLU A 97 -5.00 15.96 -6.44
CA GLU A 97 -6.28 16.23 -7.13
C GLU A 97 -6.67 17.72 -7.13
N VAL A 98 -7.69 18.09 -6.36
CA VAL A 98 -8.22 19.45 -6.22
C VAL A 98 -7.59 20.21 -5.06
N PHE A 99 -6.82 19.53 -4.20
CA PHE A 99 -6.22 20.09 -3.00
C PHE A 99 -4.78 20.54 -3.26
N ASP A 100 -4.53 21.83 -3.09
CA ASP A 100 -3.17 22.33 -2.99
C ASP A 100 -2.58 21.96 -1.62
N ILE A 101 -1.27 21.73 -1.58
CA ILE A 101 -0.55 21.37 -0.35
C ILE A 101 0.51 22.46 -0.11
N PRO A 102 0.13 23.60 0.52
CA PRO A 102 1.01 24.76 0.63
C PRO A 102 2.36 24.47 1.28
N GLY A 103 2.38 23.60 2.30
CA GLY A 103 3.59 23.18 3.02
C GLY A 103 4.58 22.34 2.19
N ASN A 104 4.21 21.98 0.95
CA ASN A 104 5.07 21.27 -0.01
C ASN A 104 5.50 22.14 -1.20
N ARG A 105 5.01 23.39 -1.30
CA ARG A 105 5.40 24.30 -2.37
C ARG A 105 6.85 24.76 -2.19
N ASP A 106 7.59 24.75 -3.31
CA ASP A 106 8.96 25.27 -3.38
C ASP A 106 9.91 24.70 -2.31
N LEU A 107 9.70 23.43 -1.93
CA LEU A 107 10.49 22.76 -0.90
C LEU A 107 11.95 22.63 -1.35
N GLY A 108 12.88 23.23 -0.60
CA GLY A 108 14.30 23.12 -0.85
C GLY A 108 14.83 21.69 -0.65
N GLU A 109 15.96 21.37 -1.31
CA GLU A 109 16.59 20.04 -1.28
C GLU A 109 16.83 19.52 0.14
N ALA A 110 17.35 20.36 1.04
CA ALA A 110 17.61 19.99 2.43
C ALA A 110 16.35 19.50 3.17
N ALA A 111 15.19 20.12 2.91
CA ALA A 111 13.92 19.70 3.51
C ALA A 111 13.39 18.41 2.88
N ARG A 112 13.61 18.21 1.56
CA ARG A 112 13.27 16.94 0.89
C ARG A 112 14.12 15.79 1.45
N ASP A 113 15.41 16.02 1.61
CA ASP A 113 16.35 15.05 2.17
C ASP A 113 16.05 14.69 3.62
N GLU A 114 15.63 15.66 4.43
CA GLU A 114 15.19 15.40 5.79
C GLU A 114 13.99 14.45 5.80
N ARG A 115 12.95 14.75 5.01
CA ARG A 115 11.75 13.90 4.94
C ARG A 115 12.07 12.50 4.39
N PHE A 116 12.96 12.42 3.40
CA PHE A 116 13.45 11.13 2.89
C PHE A 116 14.10 10.30 4.02
N ARG A 117 15.06 10.89 4.75
CA ARG A 117 15.78 10.22 5.85
C ARG A 117 14.89 9.86 7.03
N ARG A 118 13.84 10.64 7.29
CA ARG A 118 12.94 10.42 8.44
C ARG A 118 11.75 9.53 8.15
N VAL A 119 11.33 9.39 6.88
CA VAL A 119 10.11 8.66 6.52
C VAL A 119 10.42 7.49 5.58
N HIS A 120 10.90 7.78 4.38
CA HIS A 120 11.05 6.78 3.32
C HIS A 120 12.16 5.76 3.61
N GLU A 121 13.34 6.22 4.04
CA GLU A 121 14.46 5.32 4.33
C GLU A 121 14.15 4.34 5.49
N PRO A 122 13.63 4.79 6.66
CA PRO A 122 13.24 3.88 7.73
C PRO A 122 12.13 2.91 7.34
N TYR A 123 11.13 3.35 6.56
CA TYR A 123 10.05 2.47 6.08
C TYR A 123 10.59 1.33 5.22
N HIS A 124 11.38 1.65 4.19
CA HIS A 124 11.91 0.63 3.30
C HIS A 124 13.00 -0.23 3.94
N ALA A 125 13.77 0.30 4.90
CA ALA A 125 14.69 -0.51 5.68
C ALA A 125 13.95 -1.57 6.50
N ALA A 126 12.85 -1.18 7.16
CA ALA A 126 12.00 -2.08 7.92
C ALA A 126 11.30 -3.12 7.02
N LEU A 127 10.79 -2.73 5.85
CA LEU A 127 10.18 -3.65 4.90
C LEU A 127 11.19 -4.69 4.39
N ALA A 128 12.37 -4.24 3.96
CA ALA A 128 13.41 -5.13 3.47
C ALA A 128 13.87 -6.12 4.56
N GLU A 129 14.03 -5.65 5.80
CA GLU A 129 14.38 -6.50 6.93
C GLU A 129 13.28 -7.50 7.27
N THR A 130 12.01 -7.09 7.24
CA THR A 130 10.87 -7.98 7.48
C THR A 130 10.81 -9.09 6.44
N CYS A 131 11.02 -8.78 5.15
CA CYS A 131 11.11 -9.78 4.09
C CYS A 131 12.26 -10.76 4.34
N ARG A 132 13.47 -10.27 4.62
CA ARG A 132 14.64 -11.13 4.90
C ARG A 132 14.43 -12.06 6.10
N GLN A 133 13.87 -11.52 7.18
CA GLN A 133 13.57 -12.32 8.37
C GLN A 133 12.55 -13.42 8.06
N GLN A 134 11.54 -13.10 7.26
CA GLN A 134 10.51 -14.07 6.90
C GLN A 134 11.06 -15.15 5.96
N GLU A 135 11.95 -14.80 5.02
CA GLU A 135 12.67 -15.75 4.15
C GLU A 135 13.56 -16.70 4.94
N ALA A 136 14.28 -16.18 5.94
CA ALA A 136 15.12 -16.97 6.82
C ALA A 136 14.30 -18.00 7.62
N ARG A 137 13.06 -17.66 7.99
CA ARG A 137 12.15 -18.54 8.73
C ARG A 137 11.47 -19.58 7.83
N SER A 138 11.04 -19.19 6.62
CA SER A 138 10.36 -20.08 5.68
C SER A 138 11.31 -20.98 4.90
N GLY A 139 12.61 -20.65 4.86
CA GLY A 139 13.60 -21.38 4.07
C GLY A 139 13.51 -21.11 2.56
N GLY A 140 12.91 -19.99 2.15
CA GLY A 140 12.75 -19.64 0.74
C GLY A 140 12.07 -18.27 0.52
N PRO A 141 11.91 -17.84 -0.74
CA PRO A 141 11.31 -16.55 -1.07
C PRO A 141 9.91 -16.39 -0.45
N VAL A 142 9.63 -15.18 0.02
CA VAL A 142 8.31 -14.80 0.54
C VAL A 142 7.50 -14.08 -0.51
N VAL A 143 6.18 -14.01 -0.34
CA VAL A 143 5.30 -13.22 -1.21
C VAL A 143 5.06 -11.85 -0.60
N LEU A 144 5.22 -10.78 -1.38
CA LEU A 144 4.91 -9.41 -0.96
C LEU A 144 3.51 -9.00 -1.41
N ILE A 145 2.69 -8.53 -0.48
CA ILE A 145 1.33 -8.04 -0.76
C ILE A 145 1.25 -6.58 -0.28
N THR A 146 1.03 -5.62 -1.17
CA THR A 146 0.73 -4.24 -0.76
C THR A 146 -0.78 -4.01 -0.75
N VAL A 147 -1.28 -3.27 0.25
CA VAL A 147 -2.71 -2.98 0.42
C VAL A 147 -2.92 -1.47 0.38
N HIS A 148 -3.74 -1.05 -0.58
CA HIS A 148 -4.09 0.33 -0.87
C HIS A 148 -5.60 0.50 -0.96
N SER A 149 -6.03 1.76 -0.97
CA SER A 149 -7.41 2.10 -1.28
C SER A 149 -7.51 3.33 -2.16
N PHE A 150 -8.58 3.42 -2.93
CA PHE A 150 -8.82 4.52 -3.84
C PHE A 150 -10.22 5.10 -3.69
N THR A 151 -10.36 6.40 -3.95
CA THR A 151 -11.66 7.09 -3.95
C THR A 151 -12.58 6.59 -5.08
N PRO A 152 -13.89 6.45 -4.86
CA PRO A 152 -14.85 6.02 -5.88
C PRO A 152 -15.05 7.04 -7.01
N VAL A 153 -14.82 8.33 -6.75
CA VAL A 153 -14.95 9.40 -7.75
C VAL A 153 -13.61 10.09 -7.90
N TYR A 154 -13.05 10.07 -9.10
CA TYR A 154 -11.77 10.70 -9.43
C TYR A 154 -11.97 11.75 -10.51
N LEU A 155 -11.62 13.00 -10.21
CA LEU A 155 -11.82 14.15 -11.13
C LEU A 155 -13.26 14.21 -11.70
N GLY A 156 -14.25 13.90 -10.85
CA GLY A 156 -15.67 13.90 -11.21
C GLY A 156 -16.17 12.66 -11.95
N GLN A 157 -15.31 11.66 -12.21
CA GLN A 157 -15.68 10.42 -12.88
C GLN A 157 -15.81 9.26 -11.89
N GLN A 158 -16.93 8.54 -11.95
CA GLN A 158 -17.16 7.33 -11.15
C GLN A 158 -16.24 6.20 -11.63
N ARG A 159 -15.63 5.48 -10.70
CA ARG A 159 -14.85 4.26 -10.96
C ARG A 159 -15.72 3.03 -10.75
N GLU A 160 -15.85 2.24 -11.81
CA GLU A 160 -16.61 0.98 -11.79
C GLU A 160 -15.86 -0.16 -11.11
N VAL A 161 -14.52 -0.13 -11.15
CA VAL A 161 -13.67 -1.11 -10.46
C VAL A 161 -13.88 -0.99 -8.95
N GLU A 162 -13.95 -2.14 -8.29
CA GLU A 162 -14.12 -2.27 -6.83
C GLU A 162 -12.86 -2.83 -6.18
N ILE A 163 -12.21 -3.80 -6.84
CA ILE A 163 -10.94 -4.38 -6.41
C ILE A 163 -9.98 -4.42 -7.59
N GLY A 164 -8.83 -3.77 -7.45
CA GLY A 164 -7.71 -3.82 -8.39
C GLY A 164 -6.66 -4.83 -7.94
N PHE A 165 -6.21 -5.69 -8.85
CA PHE A 165 -4.98 -6.47 -8.66
C PHE A 165 -3.91 -5.93 -9.59
N LEU A 166 -2.92 -5.28 -8.98
CA LEU A 166 -1.85 -4.57 -9.67
C LEU A 166 -0.56 -5.39 -9.61
N HIS A 167 0.24 -5.24 -10.66
CA HIS A 167 1.59 -5.80 -10.74
C HIS A 167 2.53 -4.82 -11.45
N ASP A 168 3.84 -5.02 -11.27
CA ASP A 168 4.85 -4.32 -12.05
C ASP A 168 5.20 -5.10 -13.34
N ALA A 169 6.42 -5.60 -13.51
CA ALA A 169 6.76 -6.45 -14.66
C ALA A 169 6.11 -7.85 -14.61
N THR A 170 5.91 -8.43 -13.41
CA THR A 170 5.51 -9.84 -13.25
C THR A 170 4.03 -9.99 -12.88
N PRO A 171 3.14 -10.44 -13.79
CA PRO A 171 1.69 -10.46 -13.57
C PRO A 171 1.15 -11.70 -12.85
N THR A 172 2.00 -12.69 -12.57
CA THR A 172 1.59 -14.07 -12.24
C THR A 172 0.59 -14.13 -11.08
N LEU A 173 0.92 -13.52 -9.94
CA LEU A 173 0.05 -13.54 -8.77
C LEU A 173 -1.17 -12.63 -8.92
N ALA A 174 -1.01 -11.45 -9.54
CA ALA A 174 -2.13 -10.54 -9.79
C ALA A 174 -3.20 -11.17 -10.70
N ARG A 175 -2.79 -11.90 -11.74
CA ARG A 175 -3.71 -12.64 -12.62
C ARG A 175 -4.39 -13.81 -11.91
N ALA A 176 -3.65 -14.56 -11.09
CA ALA A 176 -4.23 -15.65 -10.29
C ALA A 176 -5.27 -15.12 -9.29
N ALA A 177 -4.98 -14.01 -8.61
CA ALA A 177 -5.90 -13.34 -7.70
C ALA A 177 -7.14 -12.81 -8.43
N LEU A 178 -6.95 -12.18 -9.59
CA LEU A 178 -8.08 -11.75 -10.43
C LEU A 178 -8.96 -12.91 -10.88
N GLY A 179 -8.37 -14.03 -11.29
CA GLY A 179 -9.11 -15.23 -11.68
C GLY A 179 -9.94 -15.78 -10.52
N ALA A 180 -9.34 -15.89 -9.34
CA ALA A 180 -10.03 -16.33 -8.12
C ALA A 180 -11.17 -15.37 -7.73
N GLU A 181 -10.95 -14.06 -7.82
CA GLU A 181 -11.95 -13.05 -7.51
C GLU A 181 -13.13 -13.09 -8.49
N ARG A 182 -12.85 -13.19 -9.79
CA ARG A 182 -13.88 -13.32 -10.84
C ARG A 182 -14.70 -14.60 -10.70
N ALA A 183 -14.09 -15.69 -10.27
CA ALA A 183 -14.81 -16.94 -10.03
C ALA A 183 -15.82 -16.83 -8.89
N ARG A 184 -15.55 -15.97 -7.88
CA ARG A 184 -16.47 -15.68 -6.78
C ARG A 184 -17.59 -14.73 -7.21
N GLY A 185 -17.28 -13.78 -8.09
CA GLY A 185 -18.27 -12.88 -8.70
C GLY A 185 -18.93 -11.89 -7.74
N ILE A 186 -18.31 -11.63 -6.58
CA ILE A 186 -18.84 -10.71 -5.56
C ILE A 186 -18.52 -9.26 -5.92
N TRP A 187 -17.27 -8.98 -6.32
CA TRP A 187 -16.79 -7.64 -6.63
C TRP A 187 -16.36 -7.50 -8.09
N ARG A 188 -16.49 -6.29 -8.62
CA ARG A 188 -15.97 -5.93 -9.94
C ARG A 188 -14.46 -5.77 -9.89
N ALA A 189 -13.77 -6.88 -10.15
CA ALA A 189 -12.32 -6.93 -10.14
C ALA A 189 -11.67 -6.72 -11.51
N ALA A 190 -10.54 -6.02 -11.50
CA ALA A 190 -9.76 -5.74 -12.71
C ALA A 190 -8.24 -5.84 -12.46
N LEU A 191 -7.50 -6.15 -13.53
CA LEU A 191 -6.04 -6.11 -13.53
C LEU A 191 -5.60 -4.67 -13.78
N ASN A 192 -4.61 -4.17 -13.04
CA ASN A 192 -4.02 -2.85 -13.25
C ASN A 192 -5.06 -1.73 -13.45
N SER A 193 -6.04 -1.68 -12.54
CA SER A 193 -7.07 -0.64 -12.49
C SER A 193 -7.44 -0.38 -11.03
N PRO A 194 -7.58 0.88 -10.58
CA PRO A 194 -7.62 2.10 -11.41
C PRO A 194 -6.26 2.63 -11.85
N TYR A 195 -5.16 2.02 -11.40
CA TYR A 195 -3.79 2.40 -11.73
C TYR A 195 -2.98 1.20 -12.23
N SER A 196 -1.81 1.49 -12.78
CA SER A 196 -0.85 0.52 -13.32
C SER A 196 0.60 0.95 -13.03
N ALA A 197 1.57 0.10 -13.36
CA ALA A 197 2.99 0.46 -13.29
C ALA A 197 3.34 1.76 -14.04
N ALA A 198 2.62 2.08 -15.13
CA ALA A 198 2.83 3.31 -15.89
C ALA A 198 2.50 4.59 -15.08
N ASP A 199 1.71 4.46 -14.01
CA ASP A 199 1.36 5.54 -13.08
C ASP A 199 2.35 5.67 -11.91
N GLY A 200 3.40 4.85 -11.89
CA GLY A 200 4.45 4.87 -10.87
C GLY A 200 4.04 4.31 -9.50
N VAL A 201 2.87 3.66 -9.39
CA VAL A 201 2.31 3.12 -8.13
C VAL A 201 2.89 1.76 -7.70
N THR A 202 3.86 1.24 -8.43
CA THR A 202 4.44 -0.08 -8.19
C THR A 202 5.86 0.01 -7.62
N HIS A 203 6.29 1.17 -7.12
CA HIS A 203 7.65 1.39 -6.60
C HIS A 203 8.05 0.34 -5.56
N THR A 204 7.16 0.08 -4.59
CA THR A 204 7.41 -0.93 -3.54
C THR A 204 7.54 -2.34 -4.12
N LEU A 205 6.73 -2.70 -5.11
CA LEU A 205 6.80 -4.01 -5.78
C LEU A 205 8.12 -4.16 -6.54
N ALA A 206 8.47 -3.17 -7.37
CA ALA A 206 9.70 -3.18 -8.15
C ALA A 206 10.93 -3.30 -7.23
N ARG A 207 10.94 -2.55 -6.12
CA ARG A 207 12.07 -2.49 -5.19
C ARG A 207 12.19 -3.73 -4.29
N HIS A 208 11.09 -4.20 -3.72
CA HIS A 208 11.12 -5.23 -2.66
C HIS A 208 10.64 -6.59 -3.12
N ALA A 209 10.09 -6.71 -4.33
CA ALA A 209 9.73 -8.00 -4.89
C ALA A 209 10.54 -8.34 -6.13
N GLU A 210 10.42 -7.56 -7.20
CA GLU A 210 11.00 -7.95 -8.49
C GLU A 210 12.52 -7.94 -8.49
N ALA A 211 13.14 -6.90 -7.94
CA ALA A 211 14.59 -6.82 -7.77
C ALA A 211 15.17 -7.96 -6.91
N GLU A 212 14.31 -8.64 -6.15
CA GLU A 212 14.65 -9.64 -5.14
C GLU A 212 14.12 -11.04 -5.50
N GLY A 213 13.48 -11.19 -6.67
CA GLY A 213 12.94 -12.46 -7.14
C GLY A 213 11.73 -13.00 -6.33
N ARG A 214 10.98 -12.12 -5.66
CA ARG A 214 9.78 -12.48 -4.90
C ARG A 214 8.52 -12.34 -5.78
N ASP A 215 7.55 -13.24 -5.57
CA ASP A 215 6.20 -13.03 -6.10
C ASP A 215 5.53 -11.86 -5.36
N SER A 216 4.71 -11.08 -6.07
CA SER A 216 3.99 -9.98 -5.45
C SER A 216 2.68 -9.60 -6.12
N VAL A 217 1.85 -8.89 -5.37
CA VAL A 217 0.62 -8.26 -5.86
C VAL A 217 0.33 -7.00 -5.05
N MET A 218 -0.09 -5.94 -5.72
CA MET A 218 -0.71 -4.78 -5.08
C MET A 218 -2.23 -4.93 -5.15
N ILE A 219 -2.91 -4.72 -4.02
CA ILE A 219 -4.36 -4.76 -3.92
C ILE A 219 -4.86 -3.34 -3.73
N GLU A 220 -5.72 -2.90 -4.65
CA GLU A 220 -6.41 -1.61 -4.59
C GLU A 220 -7.88 -1.84 -4.25
N ILE A 221 -8.40 -1.17 -3.23
CA ILE A 221 -9.78 -1.35 -2.76
C ILE A 221 -10.53 -0.03 -2.83
N ARG A 222 -11.72 0.00 -3.43
CA ARG A 222 -12.52 1.23 -3.42
C ARG A 222 -12.94 1.55 -1.99
N ASN A 223 -12.60 2.74 -1.51
CA ASN A 223 -12.60 3.04 -0.07
C ASN A 223 -14.01 3.10 0.56
N ASP A 224 -15.08 3.25 -0.25
CA ASP A 224 -16.47 3.11 0.19
C ASP A 224 -16.79 1.71 0.70
N LEU A 225 -16.02 0.69 0.28
CA LEU A 225 -16.20 -0.71 0.68
C LEU A 225 -15.54 -1.05 2.02
N ILE A 226 -14.70 -0.14 2.55
CA ILE A 226 -13.87 -0.35 3.75
C ILE A 226 -13.86 0.91 4.65
N ALA A 227 -14.96 1.65 4.64
CA ALA A 227 -15.08 2.93 5.34
C ALA A 227 -15.05 2.81 6.88
N ASP A 228 -15.29 1.62 7.42
CA ASP A 228 -15.26 1.32 8.85
C ASP A 228 -14.53 0.00 9.14
N ASP A 229 -14.23 -0.22 10.43
CA ASP A 229 -13.50 -1.40 10.90
C ASP A 229 -14.21 -2.72 10.57
N GLU A 230 -15.54 -2.76 10.62
CA GLU A 230 -16.29 -4.00 10.33
C GLU A 230 -16.22 -4.34 8.84
N ALA A 231 -16.37 -3.33 7.98
CA ALA A 231 -16.23 -3.44 6.54
C ALA A 231 -14.81 -3.85 6.14
N GLY A 232 -13.80 -3.24 6.77
CA GLY A 232 -12.39 -3.58 6.58
C GLY A 232 -12.09 -5.04 6.97
N ALA A 233 -12.60 -5.52 8.10
CA ALA A 233 -12.42 -6.91 8.54
C ALA A 233 -13.10 -7.91 7.58
N ARG A 234 -14.33 -7.62 7.10
CA ARG A 234 -15.01 -8.44 6.09
C ARG A 234 -14.25 -8.48 4.78
N MET A 235 -13.75 -7.34 4.32
CA MET A 235 -12.93 -7.25 3.10
C MET A 235 -11.63 -8.05 3.26
N ALA A 236 -10.95 -7.94 4.41
CA ALA A 236 -9.73 -8.71 4.68
C ALA A 236 -9.98 -10.22 4.67
N ALA A 237 -11.07 -10.69 5.28
CA ALA A 237 -11.44 -12.11 5.26
C ALA A 237 -11.72 -12.61 3.84
N HIS A 238 -12.44 -11.81 3.04
CA HIS A 238 -12.68 -12.10 1.63
C HIS A 238 -11.38 -12.16 0.81
N LEU A 239 -10.51 -11.16 0.94
CA LEU A 239 -9.22 -11.11 0.24
C LEU A 239 -8.31 -12.28 0.65
N ALA A 240 -8.34 -12.70 1.92
CA ALA A 240 -7.58 -13.87 2.37
C ALA A 240 -8.00 -15.15 1.65
N GLU A 241 -9.30 -15.34 1.39
CA GLU A 241 -9.78 -16.48 0.59
C GLU A 241 -9.34 -16.38 -0.87
N THR A 242 -9.44 -15.20 -1.48
CA THR A 242 -8.95 -14.93 -2.85
C THR A 242 -7.45 -15.21 -2.98
N LEU A 243 -6.64 -14.74 -2.01
CA LEU A 243 -5.19 -14.93 -2.01
C LEU A 243 -4.80 -16.40 -1.75
N ARG A 244 -5.48 -17.10 -0.85
CA ARG A 244 -5.24 -18.55 -0.65
C ARG A 244 -5.50 -19.34 -1.92
N ALA A 245 -6.57 -19.02 -2.65
CA ALA A 245 -6.86 -19.65 -3.93
C ALA A 245 -5.78 -19.31 -4.99
N ALA A 246 -5.34 -18.05 -5.07
CA ALA A 246 -4.31 -17.60 -6.00
C ALA A 246 -2.92 -18.20 -5.72
N LEU A 247 -2.60 -18.43 -4.44
CA LEU A 247 -1.33 -18.99 -3.99
C LEU A 247 -1.28 -20.51 -4.08
N ALA A 248 -2.43 -21.18 -4.21
CA ALA A 248 -2.52 -22.63 -4.29
C ALA A 248 -1.69 -23.21 -5.46
N PRO A 249 -1.13 -24.42 -5.31
CA PRO A 249 -0.40 -25.08 -6.38
C PRO A 249 -1.26 -25.18 -7.66
N GLY A 250 -0.67 -24.84 -8.81
CA GLY A 250 -1.34 -24.88 -10.12
C GLY A 250 -2.18 -23.64 -10.48
N ALA A 251 -2.59 -22.80 -9.51
CA ALA A 251 -3.36 -21.58 -9.79
C ALA A 251 -2.58 -20.58 -10.67
N ARG A 252 -1.26 -20.56 -10.52
CA ARG A 252 -0.33 -19.70 -11.26
C ARG A 252 0.04 -20.21 -12.66
N GLN A 253 -0.35 -21.43 -13.03
CA GLN A 253 -0.02 -22.06 -14.33
C GLN A 253 -1.07 -21.77 -15.42
N GLY A 254 -2.32 -21.46 -15.03
CA GLY A 254 -3.41 -21.12 -15.96
C GLY A 254 -3.61 -19.62 -16.21
N ALA A 255 -2.80 -18.76 -15.61
CA ALA A 255 -2.89 -17.30 -15.74
C ALA A 255 -2.12 -16.74 -16.95
N ALA A 256 -1.49 -17.60 -17.74
CA ALA A 256 -0.78 -17.26 -18.96
C ALA A 256 -1.73 -17.29 -20.17
N GLU A 257 -2.68 -16.35 -20.21
CA GLU A 257 -3.43 -15.95 -21.42
C GLU A 257 -4.01 -14.53 -21.20
#